data_AF-A0A536Z2N3-F1
#
_entry.id   AF-A0A536Z2N3-F1
#
_cell.length_a   1.000
_cell.length_b   1.000
_cell.length_c   1.000
_cell.angle_alpha   90.00
_cell.angle_beta   90.00
_cell.angle_gamma   90.00
#
_symmetry.space_group_name_H-M   'P 1'
#
loop_
_entity.id
_entity.type
_entity.pdbx_description
1 polymer ?
#
loop_
_entity_poly.entity_id
_entity_poly.type
_entity_poly.pdbx_seq_one_letter_code
_entity_poly.pdbx_strand_id
1 'polypeptide(L)'
;HDLRRGDRFSVVYEMRRIDGEAAGAGRIVAAEFVNKGVSYRAFLWRAPDGTEDYYGEDGRSLKKAFLRSPVEFTRVTSGFSLARFHPFLQTWRAHKGVDFAAPGGTPVHAAGAGKVVFAGQQGGYGNVVMLQHGGAYSTVYAHLSRFAAGIKPGARVSQGNVVGYVGMTGWATGPHLHYEFRVDNVQKD
;
A
#
# COMPACT_ATOMS: atom_id res chain seq x y z
N HIS A 1 -1.98 13.91 -7.31
CA HIS A 1 -2.79 13.50 -8.48
C HIS A 1 -4.24 13.56 -8.06
N ASP A 2 -4.78 14.77 -7.91
CA ASP A 2 -6.12 14.93 -7.34
C ASP A 2 -7.15 15.19 -8.44
N LEU A 3 -8.35 14.65 -8.20
CA LEU A 3 -9.53 14.79 -9.05
C LEU A 3 -9.95 16.26 -9.11
N ARG A 4 -10.27 16.75 -10.31
CA ARG A 4 -10.75 18.11 -10.53
C ARG A 4 -11.97 18.12 -11.45
N ARG A 5 -12.74 19.20 -11.37
CA ARG A 5 -13.84 19.47 -12.29
C ARG A 5 -13.29 19.46 -13.72
N GLY A 6 -13.85 18.59 -14.56
CA GLY A 6 -13.42 18.41 -15.97
C GLY A 6 -12.69 17.09 -16.26
N ASP A 7 -12.25 16.36 -15.23
CA ASP A 7 -11.75 14.99 -15.41
C ASP A 7 -12.91 14.06 -15.83
N ARG A 8 -12.61 13.04 -16.66
CA ARG A 8 -13.60 12.04 -17.12
C ARG A 8 -13.20 10.64 -16.70
N PHE A 9 -14.20 9.82 -16.40
CA PHE A 9 -14.04 8.37 -16.23
C PHE A 9 -15.03 7.65 -17.15
N SER A 10 -14.56 6.59 -17.78
CA SER A 10 -15.36 5.67 -18.59
C SER A 10 -15.10 4.25 -18.09
N VAL A 11 -16.14 3.46 -17.87
CA VAL A 11 -16.01 2.10 -17.33
C VAL A 11 -16.88 1.15 -18.15
N VAL A 12 -16.29 0.06 -18.62
CA VAL A 12 -16.98 -1.10 -19.19
C VAL A 12 -16.93 -2.19 -18.15
N TYR A 13 -18.07 -2.75 -17.78
CA TYR A 13 -18.17 -3.75 -16.73
C TYR A 13 -19.18 -4.83 -17.10
N GLU A 14 -19.06 -6.00 -16.49
CA GLU A 14 -20.01 -7.09 -16.64
C GLU A 14 -21.31 -6.77 -15.90
N MET A 15 -22.46 -7.07 -16.49
CA MET A 15 -23.73 -7.06 -15.77
C MET A 15 -24.17 -8.51 -15.54
N ARG A 16 -24.27 -8.94 -14.28
CA ARG A 16 -24.81 -10.26 -13.95
C ARG A 16 -26.32 -10.19 -13.98
N ARG A 17 -26.94 -11.22 -14.53
CA ARG A 17 -28.40 -11.39 -14.55
C ARG A 17 -28.78 -12.75 -14.00
N ILE A 18 -29.84 -12.79 -13.21
CA ILE A 18 -30.51 -14.03 -12.77
C ILE A 18 -31.93 -13.93 -13.31
N ASP A 19 -32.33 -14.93 -14.11
CA ASP A 19 -33.67 -15.00 -14.72
C ASP A 19 -34.11 -13.74 -15.50
N GLY A 20 -33.14 -13.06 -16.12
CA GLY A 20 -33.37 -11.84 -16.90
C GLY A 20 -33.32 -10.55 -16.08
N GLU A 21 -33.38 -10.63 -14.75
CA GLU A 21 -33.26 -9.47 -13.86
C GLU A 21 -31.80 -9.15 -13.52
N ALA A 22 -31.48 -7.87 -13.33
CA ALA A 22 -30.14 -7.43 -12.98
C ALA A 22 -29.78 -7.90 -11.56
N ALA A 23 -28.78 -8.77 -11.46
CA ALA A 23 -28.26 -9.33 -10.20
C ALA A 23 -27.02 -8.57 -9.70
N GLY A 24 -26.63 -7.48 -10.36
CA GLY A 24 -25.56 -6.58 -9.97
C GLY A 24 -24.38 -6.51 -10.95
N ALA A 25 -23.52 -5.53 -10.73
CA ALA A 25 -22.30 -5.35 -11.51
C ALA A 25 -21.26 -6.45 -11.17
N GLY A 26 -20.67 -7.04 -12.20
CA GLY A 26 -19.54 -7.94 -12.14
C GLY A 26 -18.21 -7.20 -12.30
N ARG A 27 -17.25 -7.82 -13.00
CA ARG A 27 -15.90 -7.26 -13.14
C ARG A 27 -15.89 -6.04 -14.05
N ILE A 28 -14.94 -5.13 -13.83
CA ILE A 28 -14.60 -4.11 -14.81
C ILE A 28 -13.80 -4.81 -15.91
N VAL A 29 -14.28 -4.74 -17.15
CA VAL A 29 -13.59 -5.28 -18.32
C VAL A 29 -12.58 -4.25 -18.84
N ALA A 30 -12.95 -2.98 -18.80
CA ALA A 30 -12.05 -1.89 -19.15
C ALA A 30 -12.40 -0.60 -18.39
N ALA A 31 -11.41 0.24 -18.13
CA ALA A 31 -11.60 1.56 -17.57
C ALA A 31 -10.70 2.59 -18.25
N GLU A 32 -11.20 3.80 -18.44
CA GLU A 32 -10.42 4.97 -18.83
C GLU A 32 -10.62 6.08 -17.80
N PHE A 33 -9.54 6.73 -17.42
CA PHE A 33 -9.55 7.93 -16.60
C PHE A 33 -8.73 9.02 -17.31
N VAL A 34 -9.37 10.15 -17.59
CA VAL A 34 -8.71 11.31 -18.21
C VAL A 34 -8.50 12.37 -17.14
N ASN A 35 -7.24 12.63 -16.78
CA ASN A 35 -6.85 13.65 -15.81
C ASN A 35 -5.86 14.63 -16.45
N LYS A 36 -6.16 15.94 -16.42
CA LYS A 36 -5.34 16.97 -17.09
C LYS A 36 -5.09 16.68 -18.58
N GLY A 37 -6.04 16.02 -19.26
CA GLY A 37 -5.89 15.62 -20.66
C GLY A 37 -5.00 14.38 -20.88
N VAL A 38 -4.44 13.79 -19.83
CA VAL A 38 -3.71 12.51 -19.90
C VAL A 38 -4.71 11.37 -19.69
N SER A 39 -4.80 10.46 -20.65
CA SER A 39 -5.63 9.26 -20.55
C SER A 39 -4.86 8.12 -19.88
N TYR A 40 -5.49 7.51 -18.88
CA TYR A 40 -5.05 6.30 -18.20
C TYR A 40 -6.07 5.20 -18.48
N ARG A 41 -5.66 4.16 -19.19
CA ARG A 41 -6.55 3.06 -19.60
C ARG A 41 -6.13 1.75 -18.97
N ALA A 42 -7.12 0.92 -18.64
CA ALA A 42 -6.96 -0.39 -18.06
C ALA A 42 -7.87 -1.41 -18.75
N PHE A 43 -7.33 -2.59 -19.03
CA PHE A 43 -8.06 -3.71 -19.64
C PHE A 43 -7.85 -4.97 -18.82
N LEU A 44 -8.94 -5.65 -18.47
CA LEU A 44 -8.90 -6.96 -17.85
C LEU A 44 -8.44 -7.98 -18.88
N TRP A 45 -7.38 -8.72 -18.57
CA TRP A 45 -6.91 -9.84 -19.37
C TRP A 45 -6.82 -11.10 -18.51
N ARG A 46 -7.19 -12.23 -19.12
CA ARG A 46 -7.12 -13.55 -18.52
C ARG A 46 -6.04 -14.36 -19.22
N ALA A 47 -5.05 -14.81 -18.46
CA ALA A 47 -4.00 -15.70 -18.92
C ALA A 47 -4.54 -17.12 -19.17
N PRO A 48 -3.86 -17.94 -20.00
CA PRO A 48 -4.24 -19.33 -20.24
C PRO A 48 -4.31 -20.20 -18.98
N ASP A 49 -3.54 -19.85 -17.93
CA ASP A 49 -3.55 -20.53 -16.63
C ASP A 49 -4.73 -20.13 -15.72
N GLY A 50 -5.60 -19.23 -16.21
CA GLY A 50 -6.77 -18.74 -15.49
C GLY A 50 -6.52 -17.49 -14.65
N THR A 51 -5.29 -16.99 -14.55
CA THR A 51 -4.97 -15.75 -13.82
C THR A 51 -5.56 -14.54 -14.53
N GLU A 52 -6.20 -13.63 -13.78
CA GLU A 52 -6.70 -12.37 -14.32
C GLU A 52 -5.93 -11.17 -13.75
N ASP A 53 -5.59 -10.21 -14.60
CA ASP A 53 -5.01 -8.93 -14.18
C ASP A 53 -5.41 -7.79 -15.12
N TYR A 54 -5.14 -6.54 -14.71
CA TYR A 54 -5.40 -5.36 -15.53
C TYR A 54 -4.12 -4.85 -16.19
N TYR A 55 -4.20 -4.53 -17.47
CA TYR A 55 -3.07 -4.11 -18.29
C TYR A 55 -3.36 -2.78 -18.97
N GLY A 56 -2.30 -2.00 -19.20
CA GLY A 56 -2.34 -0.75 -19.96
C GLY A 56 -2.42 -1.04 -21.45
N GLU A 57 -2.62 0.00 -22.25
CA GLU A 57 -2.64 -0.13 -23.72
C GLU A 57 -1.33 -0.69 -24.28
N ASP A 58 -0.23 -0.47 -23.56
CA ASP A 58 1.11 -0.95 -23.90
C ASP A 58 1.35 -2.42 -23.47
N GLY A 59 0.32 -3.10 -22.96
CA GLY A 59 0.41 -4.48 -22.49
C GLY A 59 1.17 -4.64 -21.17
N ARG A 60 1.53 -3.55 -20.49
CA ARG A 60 2.15 -3.62 -19.16
C ARG A 60 1.10 -3.78 -18.07
N SER A 61 1.37 -4.63 -17.11
CA SER A 61 0.50 -4.80 -15.94
C SER A 61 0.33 -3.48 -15.20
N LEU A 62 -0.93 -3.06 -15.03
CA LEU A 62 -1.34 -1.90 -14.23
C LEU A 62 -1.50 -2.22 -12.77
N LYS A 63 -1.36 -3.49 -12.39
CA LYS A 63 -1.12 -3.85 -11.00
C LYS A 63 0.07 -3.04 -10.53
N LYS A 64 -0.20 -1.96 -9.80
CA LYS A 64 0.85 -1.18 -9.19
C LYS A 64 1.60 -2.15 -8.31
N ALA A 65 2.91 -2.22 -8.49
CA ALA A 65 3.77 -3.04 -7.65
C ALA A 65 3.50 -2.80 -6.16
N PHE A 66 2.99 -1.60 -5.81
CA PHE A 66 2.63 -1.16 -4.47
C PHE A 66 1.28 -0.42 -4.41
N LEU A 67 0.50 -0.64 -3.36
CA LEU A 67 -0.67 0.15 -2.98
C LEU A 67 -0.20 1.57 -2.68
N ARG A 68 -1.04 2.57 -2.99
CA ARG A 68 -0.74 3.98 -2.69
C ARG A 68 -0.75 4.29 -1.19
N SER A 69 -1.47 3.49 -0.40
CA SER A 69 -1.44 3.56 1.06
C SER A 69 -1.58 2.16 1.64
N PRO A 70 -0.74 1.80 2.63
CA PRO A 70 -0.83 0.52 3.32
C PRO A 70 -1.90 0.50 4.43
N VAL A 71 -2.62 1.60 4.67
CA VAL A 71 -3.59 1.72 5.77
C VAL A 71 -4.74 2.64 5.36
N GLU A 72 -5.95 2.37 5.85
CA GLU A 72 -7.00 3.38 5.87
C GLU A 72 -6.68 4.40 6.96
N PHE A 73 -6.32 5.63 6.57
CA PHE A 73 -5.88 6.68 7.48
C PHE A 73 -6.88 7.83 7.52
N THR A 74 -6.96 8.52 8.66
CA THR A 74 -7.76 9.74 8.80
C THR A 74 -7.02 10.97 8.25
N ARG A 75 -5.69 11.00 8.34
CA ARG A 75 -4.81 12.07 7.82
C ARG A 75 -3.35 11.58 7.69
N VAL A 76 -2.61 12.04 6.68
CA VAL A 76 -1.13 11.98 6.68
C VAL A 76 -0.62 12.99 7.70
N THR A 77 0.02 12.53 8.77
CA THR A 77 0.45 13.41 9.87
C THR A 77 1.83 13.99 9.68
N SER A 78 2.70 13.31 8.93
CA SER A 78 3.93 13.89 8.38
C SER A 78 4.41 13.14 7.14
N GLY A 79 4.79 13.89 6.10
CA GLY A 79 5.45 13.34 4.92
C GLY A 79 6.94 13.03 5.15
N PHE A 80 7.58 12.47 4.12
CA PHE A 80 9.03 12.28 4.05
C PHE A 80 9.75 13.64 4.20
N SER A 81 10.78 13.71 5.05
CA SER A 81 11.59 14.93 5.21
C SER A 81 13.05 14.57 5.49
N LEU A 82 13.99 15.20 4.80
CA LEU A 82 15.43 15.00 5.02
C LEU A 82 15.94 15.70 6.30
N ALA A 83 15.13 16.53 6.96
CA ALA A 83 15.50 17.22 8.20
C ALA A 83 14.27 17.46 9.10
N ARG A 84 14.10 16.62 10.12
CA ARG A 84 13.12 16.78 11.20
C ARG A 84 13.81 16.73 12.56
N PHE A 85 13.42 17.63 13.46
CA PHE A 85 13.86 17.60 14.85
C PHE A 85 13.30 16.37 15.57
N HIS A 86 14.18 15.55 16.15
CA HIS A 86 13.86 14.31 16.84
C HIS A 86 13.59 14.58 18.33
N PRO A 87 12.33 14.52 18.82
CA PRO A 87 11.97 15.04 20.13
C PRO A 87 12.62 14.29 21.32
N PHE A 88 13.02 13.03 21.13
CA PHE A 88 13.68 12.23 22.17
C PHE A 88 15.22 12.30 22.15
N LEU A 89 15.81 12.67 21.02
CA LEU A 89 17.28 12.74 20.84
C LEU A 89 17.77 14.18 20.67
N GLN A 90 16.86 15.15 20.65
CA GLN A 90 17.11 16.59 20.48
C GLN A 90 18.04 16.94 19.31
N THR A 91 18.00 16.14 18.23
CA THR A 91 18.86 16.30 17.05
C THR A 91 18.03 16.35 15.77
N TRP A 92 18.53 17.01 14.74
CA TRP A 92 17.91 17.04 13.41
C TRP A 92 18.25 15.76 12.65
N ARG A 93 17.23 15.00 12.25
CA ARG A 93 17.38 13.74 11.52
C ARG A 93 16.35 13.61 10.40
N ALA A 94 16.72 12.93 9.33
CA ALA A 94 15.80 12.62 8.24
C ALA A 94 14.66 11.72 8.74
N HIS A 95 13.42 12.13 8.49
CA HIS A 95 12.21 11.34 8.59
C HIS A 95 12.04 10.56 7.28
N LYS A 96 12.59 9.34 7.24
CA LYS A 96 12.77 8.57 6.00
C LYS A 96 11.56 7.69 5.62
N GLY A 97 10.38 8.04 6.13
CA GLY A 97 9.12 7.35 5.89
C GLY A 97 7.93 8.31 6.00
N VAL A 98 6.76 7.82 5.67
CA VAL A 98 5.48 8.52 5.81
C VAL A 98 4.80 8.04 7.08
N ASP A 99 4.37 8.99 7.93
CA ASP A 99 3.57 8.66 9.11
C ASP A 99 2.09 8.86 8.81
N PHE A 100 1.34 7.77 8.96
CA PHE A 100 -0.10 7.74 8.84
C PHE A 100 -0.72 7.65 10.23
N ALA A 101 -1.30 8.73 10.73
CA ALA A 101 -2.07 8.64 11.96
C ALA A 101 -3.36 7.85 11.71
N ALA A 102 -3.59 6.90 12.59
CA ALA A 102 -4.75 6.03 12.59
C ALA A 102 -4.98 5.54 14.03
N PRO A 103 -6.23 5.21 14.40
CA PRO A 103 -6.51 4.61 15.69
C PRO A 103 -5.67 3.34 15.95
N GLY A 104 -5.33 3.12 17.22
CA GLY A 104 -4.69 1.86 17.62
C GLY A 104 -5.56 0.67 17.23
N GLY A 105 -4.94 -0.35 16.62
CA GLY A 105 -5.63 -1.54 16.14
C GLY A 105 -6.15 -1.46 14.70
N THR A 106 -6.03 -0.33 13.99
CA THR A 106 -6.36 -0.26 12.56
C THR A 106 -5.53 -1.28 11.76
N PRO A 107 -6.13 -2.09 10.88
CA PRO A 107 -5.39 -3.04 10.04
C PRO A 107 -4.37 -2.36 9.13
N VAL A 108 -3.15 -2.91 9.09
CA VAL A 108 -2.08 -2.48 8.20
C VAL A 108 -1.88 -3.54 7.13
N HIS A 109 -1.94 -3.14 5.87
CA HIS A 109 -1.92 -3.99 4.69
C HIS A 109 -0.58 -3.93 3.95
N ALA A 110 -0.14 -5.07 3.42
CA ALA A 110 1.02 -5.14 2.54
C ALA A 110 0.78 -4.30 1.29
N ALA A 111 1.65 -3.31 1.05
CA ALA A 111 1.58 -2.47 -0.12
C ALA A 111 1.77 -3.29 -1.40
N GLY A 112 2.64 -4.29 -1.40
CA GLY A 112 2.88 -5.16 -2.56
C GLY A 112 3.00 -6.61 -2.16
N ALA A 113 2.86 -7.51 -3.13
CA ALA A 113 3.19 -8.92 -2.91
C ALA A 113 4.68 -9.06 -2.57
N GLY A 114 5.02 -9.92 -1.62
CA GLY A 114 6.40 -10.02 -1.14
C GLY A 114 6.63 -11.15 -0.15
N LYS A 115 7.88 -11.23 0.32
CA LYS A 115 8.32 -12.16 1.36
C LYS A 115 8.65 -11.37 2.61
N VAL A 116 8.15 -11.80 3.76
CA VAL A 116 8.55 -11.27 5.06
C VAL A 116 10.02 -11.59 5.29
N VAL A 117 10.87 -10.57 5.34
CA VAL A 117 12.30 -10.72 5.67
C VAL A 117 12.57 -10.48 7.15
N PHE A 118 11.71 -9.70 7.82
CA PHE A 118 11.76 -9.49 9.25
C PHE A 118 10.36 -9.27 9.82
N ALA A 119 10.09 -9.84 10.99
CA ALA A 119 8.91 -9.55 11.80
C ALA A 119 9.30 -9.70 13.27
N GLY A 120 9.33 -8.60 14.02
CA GLY A 120 9.82 -8.58 15.38
C GLY A 120 9.97 -7.17 15.93
N GLN A 121 10.59 -7.04 17.10
CA GLN A 121 10.82 -5.74 17.73
C GLN A 121 12.22 -5.21 17.37
N GLN A 122 12.32 -3.95 16.93
CA GLN A 122 13.59 -3.36 16.52
C GLN A 122 13.70 -1.88 16.94
N GLY A 123 14.27 -1.65 18.13
CA GLY A 123 14.66 -0.32 18.62
C GLY A 123 13.57 0.74 18.43
N GLY A 124 13.92 1.84 17.76
CA GLY A 124 13.03 2.97 17.50
C GLY A 124 11.77 2.61 16.69
N TYR A 125 11.80 1.60 15.82
CA TYR A 125 10.63 1.16 15.07
C TYR A 125 9.58 0.44 15.94
N GLY A 126 9.96 -0.04 17.14
CA GLY A 126 9.09 -0.91 17.93
C GLY A 126 8.81 -2.23 17.19
N ASN A 127 7.57 -2.71 17.24
CA ASN A 127 7.17 -3.88 16.44
C ASN A 127 7.12 -3.48 14.96
N VAL A 128 7.86 -4.22 14.14
CA VAL A 128 8.06 -3.91 12.74
C VAL A 128 7.99 -5.16 11.87
N VAL A 129 7.37 -4.99 10.69
CA VAL A 129 7.40 -5.96 9.60
C VAL A 129 8.18 -5.35 8.44
N MET A 130 9.08 -6.12 7.84
CA MET A 130 9.78 -5.74 6.62
C MET A 130 9.49 -6.77 5.54
N LEU A 131 9.06 -6.28 4.38
CA LEU A 131 8.78 -7.10 3.21
C LEU A 131 9.82 -6.83 2.13
N GLN A 132 10.41 -7.90 1.60
CA GLN A 132 11.16 -7.87 0.35
C GLN A 132 10.22 -8.18 -0.80
N HIS A 133 10.25 -7.33 -1.82
CA HIS A 133 9.49 -7.49 -3.05
C HIS A 133 10.44 -7.90 -4.19
N GLY A 134 9.92 -8.00 -5.41
CA GLY A 134 10.75 -8.32 -6.57
C GLY A 134 11.86 -7.28 -6.79
N GLY A 135 13.04 -7.74 -7.21
CA GLY A 135 14.19 -6.87 -7.49
C GLY A 135 14.72 -6.15 -6.25
N ALA A 136 14.90 -4.84 -6.36
CA ALA A 136 15.51 -3.98 -5.35
C ALA A 136 14.54 -3.42 -4.28
N TYR A 137 13.24 -3.73 -4.37
CA TYR A 137 12.21 -3.03 -3.60
C TYR A 137 11.93 -3.69 -2.26
N SER A 138 11.83 -2.90 -1.19
CA SER A 138 11.34 -3.36 0.12
C SER A 138 10.41 -2.34 0.77
N THR A 139 9.53 -2.81 1.66
CA THR A 139 8.67 -1.95 2.48
C THR A 139 8.81 -2.26 3.95
N VAL A 140 8.64 -1.24 4.79
CA VAL A 140 8.70 -1.35 6.26
C VAL A 140 7.42 -0.81 6.87
N TYR A 141 6.88 -1.54 7.85
CA TYR A 141 5.66 -1.21 8.58
C TYR A 141 5.98 -1.24 10.07
N ALA A 142 6.11 -0.07 10.70
CA ALA A 142 6.61 0.08 12.06
C ALA A 142 5.55 0.63 13.03
N HIS A 143 5.92 0.66 14.32
CA HIS A 143 5.08 1.04 15.46
C HIS A 143 3.84 0.17 15.66
N LEU A 144 3.85 -1.06 15.15
CA LEU A 144 2.69 -1.95 15.19
C LEU A 144 2.31 -2.34 16.62
N SER A 145 1.02 -2.45 16.93
CA SER A 145 0.59 -3.00 18.23
C SER A 145 0.82 -4.51 18.31
N ARG A 146 0.55 -5.21 17.20
CA ARG A 146 0.76 -6.65 17.04
C ARG A 146 0.89 -7.02 15.56
N PHE A 147 1.46 -8.19 15.30
CA PHE A 147 1.51 -8.80 13.96
C PHE A 147 0.20 -9.54 13.64
N ALA A 148 -0.13 -9.64 12.35
CA ALA A 148 -1.22 -10.51 11.92
C ALA A 148 -0.80 -11.99 11.99
N ALA A 149 -1.78 -12.89 12.03
CA ALA A 149 -1.52 -14.32 12.09
C ALA A 149 -0.70 -14.79 10.87
N GLY A 150 0.30 -15.63 11.11
CA GLY A 150 1.15 -16.18 10.04
C GLY A 150 2.27 -15.24 9.56
N ILE A 151 2.34 -14.00 10.05
CA ILE A 151 3.42 -13.06 9.72
C ILE A 151 4.68 -13.42 10.53
N LYS A 152 5.63 -14.03 9.85
CA LYS A 152 6.95 -14.42 10.38
C LYS A 152 7.99 -14.44 9.25
N PRO A 153 9.30 -14.34 9.55
CA PRO A 153 10.33 -14.41 8.52
C PRO A 153 10.14 -15.65 7.62
N GLY A 154 10.21 -15.44 6.31
CA GLY A 154 9.98 -16.49 5.32
C GLY A 154 8.56 -16.54 4.75
N ALA A 155 7.56 -16.02 5.45
CA ALA A 155 6.17 -16.03 4.99
C ALA A 155 5.99 -15.20 3.70
N ARG A 156 5.14 -15.66 2.79
CA ARG A 156 4.72 -14.91 1.61
C ARG A 156 3.42 -14.19 1.89
N VAL A 157 3.31 -12.95 1.41
CA VAL A 157 2.10 -12.14 1.50
C VAL A 157 1.74 -11.62 0.12
N SER A 158 0.44 -11.56 -0.15
CA SER A 158 -0.11 -10.87 -1.32
C SER A 158 -0.34 -9.40 -0.99
N GLN A 159 -0.38 -8.57 -2.02
CA GLN A 159 -0.83 -7.19 -1.91
C GLN A 159 -2.20 -7.13 -1.20
N GLY A 160 -2.37 -6.21 -0.25
CA GLY A 160 -3.61 -6.05 0.51
C GLY A 160 -3.78 -7.05 1.66
N ASN A 161 -2.90 -8.04 1.86
CA ASN A 161 -2.96 -8.88 3.06
C ASN A 161 -2.62 -8.06 4.31
N VAL A 162 -3.32 -8.31 5.42
CA VAL A 162 -3.00 -7.67 6.70
C VAL A 162 -1.67 -8.22 7.22
N VAL A 163 -0.72 -7.33 7.50
CA VAL A 163 0.61 -7.66 8.04
C VAL A 163 0.72 -7.36 9.53
N GLY A 164 -0.14 -6.49 10.03
CA GLY A 164 -0.17 -6.10 11.44
C GLY A 164 -1.25 -5.09 11.69
N TYR A 165 -1.19 -4.47 12.86
CA TYR A 165 -2.17 -3.48 13.28
C TYR A 165 -1.47 -2.27 13.86
N VAL A 166 -2.01 -1.08 13.59
CA VAL A 166 -1.47 0.20 14.08
C VAL A 166 -1.30 0.14 15.60
N GLY A 167 -0.24 0.75 16.09
CA GLY A 167 0.07 0.85 17.51
C GLY A 167 0.88 2.09 17.81
N MET A 168 1.61 2.03 18.91
CA MET A 168 2.47 3.10 19.39
C MET A 168 3.75 2.54 20.04
N THR A 169 4.22 1.38 19.58
CA THR A 169 5.44 0.76 20.13
C THR A 169 6.70 1.45 19.59
N GLY A 170 7.80 1.42 20.33
CA GLY A 170 9.04 2.09 19.93
C GLY A 170 8.96 3.60 20.16
N TRP A 171 9.60 4.39 19.30
CA TRP A 171 9.62 5.85 19.42
C TRP A 171 8.41 6.49 18.72
N ALA A 172 7.25 6.36 19.34
CA ALA A 172 5.99 6.92 18.88
C ALA A 172 5.38 7.85 19.93
N THR A 173 4.93 9.04 19.52
CA THR A 173 4.25 10.00 20.42
C THR A 173 2.74 9.80 20.49
N GLY A 174 2.18 8.95 19.62
CA GLY A 174 0.77 8.56 19.59
C GLY A 174 0.53 7.46 18.55
N PRO A 175 -0.68 6.88 18.48
CA PRO A 175 -1.00 5.82 17.52
C PRO A 175 -0.83 6.26 16.07
N HIS A 176 0.08 5.62 15.35
CA HIS A 176 0.32 5.83 13.92
C HIS A 176 1.06 4.66 13.30
N LEU A 177 1.03 4.57 11.97
CA LEU A 177 1.91 3.71 11.19
C LEU A 177 3.06 4.54 10.64
N HIS A 178 4.29 4.12 10.95
CA HIS A 178 5.45 4.58 10.19
C HIS A 178 5.71 3.62 9.04
N TYR A 179 5.66 4.14 7.82
CA TYR A 179 5.81 3.37 6.59
C TYR A 179 7.03 3.84 5.79
N GLU A 180 7.86 2.90 5.34
CA GLU A 180 8.94 3.20 4.39
C GLU A 180 8.78 2.39 3.11
N PHE A 181 9.04 3.05 1.98
CA PHE A 181 9.34 2.40 0.71
C PHE A 181 10.84 2.54 0.44
N ARG A 182 11.51 1.44 0.09
CA ARG A 182 12.96 1.42 -0.14
C ARG A 182 13.30 0.82 -1.50
N VAL A 183 14.32 1.38 -2.13
CA VAL A 183 14.99 0.87 -3.35
C VAL A 183 16.44 0.65 -3.00
N ASP A 184 16.96 -0.56 -3.16
CA ASP A 184 18.34 -0.95 -2.79
C ASP A 184 18.65 -0.63 -1.32
N ASN A 185 17.69 -0.89 -0.43
CA ASN A 185 17.72 -0.54 1.00
C ASN A 185 17.82 0.97 1.32
N VAL A 186 17.71 1.84 0.32
CA VAL A 186 17.66 3.29 0.47
C VAL A 186 16.21 3.77 0.42
N GLN A 187 15.80 4.56 1.42
CA GLN A 187 14.43 5.10 1.48
C GLN A 187 14.12 6.04 0.31
N LYS A 188 12.89 5.96 -0.20
CA LYS A 188 12.32 6.82 -1.24
C LYS A 188 10.92 7.29 -0.83
N ASP A 189 10.52 8.46 -1.32
CA ASP A 189 9.17 9.02 -1.19
C ASP A 189 8.20 8.35 -2.17
#